data_AF-A0A7Y2CGK0-F1
#
_entry.id   AF-A0A7Y2CGK0-F1
#
_cell.length_a   1.000
_cell.length_b   1.000
_cell.length_c   1.000
_cell.angle_alpha   90.00
_cell.angle_beta   90.00
_cell.angle_gamma   90.00
#
_symmetry.space_group_name_H-M   'P 1'
#
loop_
_entity.id
_entity.type
_entity.pdbx_description
1 polymer ?
#
loop_
_entity_poly.entity_id
_entity_poly.type
_entity_poly.pdbx_seq_one_letter_code
_entity_poly.pdbx_strand_id
1 'polypeptide(L)'
;MAISDSKTYYSDLDVARGVLMALGVVLHTANVFAPGSAAPIQSPSSNIAFLYLSDAIHLFRMPAFFAVSGFFCWMSLKHYSADRFLRLRSKRILIPLVATAVTFNAVEIWLRSNGGDRLLSAYLTGEWVLHLWFLIVVFIYFLLSAGVSFLIAKFSFSAPPVIAKMFNWGLRQPIVIVFLGALIAYLPLAMGKLTSGVVYPEYLFGVSFYTVLEYSPFFIFGALLNYFPAALDEWRRYSHGKALFFLAAIMFIPIAVHKELVSENLAVGIWGAGAWIATLNIFGLFSVLLGRLNVDSKFFAEPAYTIYLAHHLLVFVIGSSVLKLAAPIVVQFVFIVVIILGITLVFHFHVVRRIPFLRLMYNGK
;
A
#
# COMPACT_ATOMS: atom_id res chain seq x y z
N MET A 1 -40.34 14.32 -3.05
CA MET A 1 -39.08 15.06 -3.25
C MET A 1 -37.97 14.03 -3.40
N ALA A 2 -37.62 13.71 -4.65
CA ALA A 2 -36.59 12.70 -4.93
C ALA A 2 -35.23 13.29 -4.55
N ILE A 3 -34.62 12.76 -3.49
CA ILE A 3 -33.22 13.05 -3.16
C ILE A 3 -32.41 12.43 -4.28
N SER A 4 -31.81 13.25 -5.15
CA SER A 4 -30.87 12.76 -6.15
C SER A 4 -29.71 12.11 -5.41
N ASP A 5 -29.55 10.80 -5.55
CA ASP A 5 -28.44 10.03 -5.03
C ASP A 5 -27.18 10.38 -5.85
N SER A 6 -26.66 11.60 -5.65
CA SER A 6 -25.36 11.97 -6.21
C SER A 6 -24.32 11.13 -5.49
N LYS A 7 -23.94 10.00 -6.10
CA LYS A 7 -22.82 9.19 -5.62
C LYS A 7 -21.62 10.12 -5.44
N THR A 8 -21.29 10.48 -4.21
CA THR A 8 -20.13 11.32 -3.89
C THR A 8 -18.89 10.59 -4.39
N TYR A 9 -18.31 11.10 -5.48
CA TYR A 9 -17.13 10.52 -6.10
C TYR A 9 -15.88 11.17 -5.49
N TYR A 10 -15.13 10.39 -4.72
CA TYR A 10 -13.87 10.84 -4.10
C TYR A 10 -12.72 10.68 -5.09
N SER A 11 -12.68 11.56 -6.09
CA SER A 11 -11.65 11.58 -7.14
C SER A 11 -10.24 11.75 -6.56
N ASP A 12 -10.13 12.47 -5.44
CA ASP A 12 -8.89 12.70 -4.72
C ASP A 12 -8.26 11.42 -4.19
N LEU A 13 -9.07 10.56 -3.57
CA LEU A 13 -8.62 9.28 -3.03
C LEU A 13 -8.30 8.25 -4.12
N ASP A 14 -8.93 8.34 -5.28
CA ASP A 14 -8.62 7.49 -6.44
C ASP A 14 -7.26 7.84 -7.06
N VAL A 15 -6.91 9.12 -7.17
CA VAL A 15 -5.56 9.54 -7.59
C VAL A 15 -4.54 9.16 -6.52
N ALA A 16 -4.84 9.37 -5.24
CA ALA A 16 -3.93 9.00 -4.16
C ALA A 16 -3.49 7.53 -4.31
N ARG A 17 -4.42 6.61 -4.61
CA ARG A 17 -4.08 5.21 -4.94
C ARG A 17 -3.14 5.07 -6.12
N GLY A 18 -3.40 5.79 -7.22
CA GLY A 18 -2.57 5.75 -8.42
C GLY A 18 -1.13 6.20 -8.14
N VAL A 19 -0.98 7.31 -7.42
CA VAL A 19 0.33 7.84 -7.04
C VAL A 19 1.04 6.92 -6.04
N LEU A 20 0.33 6.41 -5.02
CA LEU A 20 0.88 5.44 -4.08
C LEU A 20 1.34 4.17 -4.80
N MET A 21 0.64 3.72 -5.85
CA MET A 21 1.10 2.58 -6.66
C MET A 21 2.36 2.91 -7.47
N ALA A 22 2.41 4.08 -8.12
CA ALA A 22 3.58 4.54 -8.87
C ALA A 22 4.82 4.72 -7.98
N LEU A 23 4.65 5.18 -6.74
CA LEU A 23 5.75 5.27 -5.76
C LEU A 23 6.38 3.91 -5.44
N GLY A 24 5.68 2.80 -5.68
CA GLY A 24 6.27 1.47 -5.58
C GLY A 24 7.43 1.28 -6.56
N VAL A 25 7.32 1.82 -7.79
CA VAL A 25 8.40 1.79 -8.78
C VAL A 25 9.64 2.51 -8.26
N VAL A 26 9.44 3.70 -7.67
CA VAL A 26 10.51 4.52 -7.10
C VAL A 26 11.18 3.79 -5.94
N LEU A 27 10.40 3.23 -5.02
CA LEU A 27 10.89 2.49 -3.85
C LEU A 27 11.71 1.26 -4.28
N HIS A 28 11.17 0.40 -5.13
CA HIS A 28 11.87 -0.82 -5.56
C HIS A 28 13.11 -0.52 -6.40
N THR A 29 13.09 0.56 -7.19
CA THR A 29 14.28 1.03 -7.90
C THR A 29 15.33 1.58 -6.92
N ALA A 30 14.90 2.32 -5.88
CA ALA A 30 15.81 2.84 -4.86
C ALA A 30 16.50 1.69 -4.11
N ASN A 31 15.79 0.60 -3.82
CA ASN A 31 16.38 -0.58 -3.19
C ASN A 31 17.57 -1.15 -3.99
N VAL A 32 17.55 -1.10 -5.33
CA VAL A 32 18.68 -1.56 -6.16
C VAL A 32 19.97 -0.78 -5.87
N PHE A 33 19.85 0.48 -5.47
CA PHE A 33 20.98 1.37 -5.19
C PHE A 33 21.25 1.56 -3.68
N ALA A 34 20.39 0.99 -2.82
CA ALA A 34 20.50 1.08 -1.38
C ALA A 34 21.43 -0.01 -0.83
N PRO A 35 22.41 0.35 0.03
CA PRO A 35 23.31 -0.62 0.64
C PRO A 35 22.54 -1.58 1.55
N GLY A 36 22.85 -2.87 1.48
CA GLY A 36 22.27 -3.89 2.37
C GLY A 36 20.78 -4.17 2.15
N SER A 37 20.18 -3.67 1.06
CA SER A 37 18.77 -3.90 0.78
C SER A 37 18.52 -5.36 0.35
N ALA A 38 17.29 -5.84 0.57
CA ALA A 38 16.85 -7.15 0.08
C ALA A 38 16.50 -7.16 -1.43
N ALA A 39 16.96 -6.19 -2.21
CA ALA A 39 16.74 -6.17 -3.66
C ALA A 39 17.41 -7.40 -4.31
N PRO A 40 16.78 -7.99 -5.34
CA PRO A 40 17.37 -9.13 -6.06
C PRO A 40 18.65 -8.81 -6.82
N ILE A 41 18.85 -7.53 -7.10
CA ILE A 41 20.03 -6.98 -7.78
C ILE A 41 20.48 -5.76 -6.99
N GLN A 42 21.81 -5.60 -6.88
CA GLN A 42 22.41 -4.46 -6.21
C GLN A 42 23.42 -3.78 -7.14
N SER A 43 23.42 -2.45 -7.11
CA SER A 43 24.42 -1.64 -7.78
C SER A 43 25.79 -1.81 -7.11
N PRO A 44 26.88 -1.99 -7.88
CA PRO A 44 28.25 -1.97 -7.33
C PRO A 44 28.59 -0.63 -6.67
N SER A 45 27.98 0.45 -7.14
CA SER A 45 28.03 1.76 -6.50
C SER A 45 26.72 1.96 -5.75
N SER A 46 26.68 1.64 -4.45
CA SER A 46 25.52 1.87 -3.59
C SER A 46 25.63 3.18 -2.81
N ASN A 47 24.51 3.81 -2.46
CA ASN A 47 24.49 5.02 -1.63
C ASN A 47 23.35 4.97 -0.60
N ILE A 48 23.67 5.27 0.67
CA ILE A 48 22.71 5.26 1.79
C ILE A 48 21.51 6.18 1.59
N ALA A 49 21.65 7.24 0.78
CA ALA A 49 20.55 8.14 0.45
C ALA A 49 19.38 7.39 -0.22
N PHE A 50 19.65 6.32 -0.99
CA PHE A 50 18.59 5.51 -1.59
C PHE A 50 17.88 4.62 -0.56
N LEU A 51 18.58 4.20 0.51
CA LEU A 51 17.95 3.51 1.63
C LEU A 51 16.97 4.45 2.35
N TYR A 52 17.41 5.68 2.65
CA TYR A 52 16.55 6.70 3.25
C TYR A 52 15.37 7.07 2.36
N LEU A 53 15.55 7.15 1.04
CA LEU A 53 14.46 7.38 0.10
C LEU A 53 13.45 6.23 0.09
N SER A 54 13.93 4.99 0.06
CA SER A 54 13.07 3.80 0.09
C SER A 54 12.22 3.77 1.36
N ASP A 55 12.87 3.97 2.51
CA ASP A 55 12.22 3.98 3.82
C ASP A 55 11.27 5.16 4.01
N ALA A 56 11.65 6.34 3.53
CA ALA A 56 10.77 7.51 3.52
C ALA A 56 9.47 7.22 2.76
N ILE A 57 9.55 6.55 1.61
CA ILE A 57 8.36 6.13 0.85
C ILE A 57 7.63 5.01 1.59
N HIS A 58 8.34 4.01 2.11
CA HIS A 58 7.74 2.85 2.78
C HIS A 58 6.92 3.27 4.01
N LEU A 59 7.46 4.21 4.81
CA LEU A 59 6.88 4.73 6.05
C LEU A 59 5.41 5.14 5.88
N PHE A 60 5.03 5.70 4.73
CA PHE A 60 3.66 6.17 4.49
C PHE A 60 2.92 5.41 3.40
N ARG A 61 3.61 4.86 2.42
CA ARG A 61 2.96 4.33 1.21
C ARG A 61 2.00 3.21 1.54
N MET A 62 2.46 2.19 2.26
CA MET A 62 1.65 1.03 2.60
C MET A 62 0.54 1.40 3.60
N PRO A 63 0.85 2.08 4.73
CA PRO A 63 -0.18 2.55 5.67
C PRO A 63 -1.29 3.38 5.01
N ALA A 64 -0.92 4.36 4.18
CA ALA A 64 -1.89 5.19 3.48
C ALA A 64 -2.72 4.40 2.48
N PHE A 65 -2.11 3.46 1.76
CA PHE A 65 -2.86 2.62 0.83
C PHE A 65 -3.91 1.78 1.56
N PHE A 66 -3.57 1.19 2.71
CA PHE A 66 -4.51 0.42 3.53
C PHE A 66 -5.63 1.31 4.08
N ALA A 67 -5.34 2.52 4.54
CA ALA A 67 -6.36 3.48 4.96
C ALA A 67 -7.32 3.85 3.81
N VAL A 68 -6.80 4.14 2.63
CA VAL A 68 -7.67 4.41 1.46
C VAL A 68 -8.47 3.15 1.08
N SER A 69 -7.87 1.96 1.17
CA SER A 69 -8.55 0.69 0.89
C SER A 69 -9.72 0.43 1.84
N GLY A 70 -9.53 0.67 3.14
CA GLY A 70 -10.57 0.56 4.15
C GLY A 70 -11.73 1.53 3.91
N PHE A 71 -11.41 2.77 3.55
CA PHE A 71 -12.42 3.80 3.23
C PHE A 71 -13.38 3.34 2.13
N PHE A 72 -12.84 2.91 0.99
CA PHE A 72 -13.66 2.45 -0.13
C PHE A 72 -14.28 1.07 0.10
N CYS A 73 -13.67 0.22 0.94
CA CYS A 73 -14.27 -1.04 1.37
C CYS A 73 -15.60 -0.79 2.04
N TRP A 74 -15.59 0.04 3.09
CA TRP A 74 -16.80 0.37 3.84
C TRP A 74 -17.81 1.13 3.00
N MET A 75 -17.35 2.08 2.16
CA MET A 75 -18.21 2.76 1.18
C MET A 75 -18.95 1.76 0.28
N SER A 76 -18.28 0.70 -0.18
CA SER A 76 -18.90 -0.31 -1.05
C SER A 76 -19.90 -1.19 -0.30
N LEU A 77 -19.59 -1.57 0.95
CA LEU A 77 -20.47 -2.39 1.79
C LEU A 77 -21.76 -1.64 2.21
N LYS A 78 -21.76 -0.30 2.21
CA LYS A 78 -22.99 0.49 2.36
C LYS A 78 -23.96 0.36 1.18
N HIS A 79 -23.47 0.03 -0.01
CA HIS A 79 -24.26 0.00 -1.24
C HIS A 79 -24.51 -1.40 -1.80
N TYR A 80 -23.74 -2.40 -1.36
CA TYR A 80 -23.84 -3.77 -1.82
C TYR A 80 -23.94 -4.73 -0.64
N SER A 81 -24.72 -5.80 -0.78
CA SER A 81 -24.70 -6.90 0.18
C SER A 81 -23.29 -7.48 0.29
N ALA A 82 -22.95 -8.04 1.46
CA ALA A 82 -21.64 -8.65 1.72
C ALA A 82 -21.24 -9.67 0.63
N ASP A 83 -22.20 -10.48 0.18
CA ASP A 83 -22.02 -11.44 -0.91
C ASP A 83 -21.70 -10.75 -2.26
N ARG A 84 -22.52 -9.78 -2.69
CA ARG A 84 -22.29 -9.06 -3.95
C ARG A 84 -20.96 -8.31 -3.92
N PHE A 85 -20.62 -7.71 -2.78
CA PHE A 85 -19.33 -7.07 -2.54
C PHE A 85 -18.18 -8.06 -2.75
N LEU A 86 -18.22 -9.23 -2.13
CA LEU A 86 -17.16 -10.24 -2.27
C LEU A 86 -17.04 -10.73 -3.70
N ARG A 87 -18.13 -11.03 -4.41
CA ARG A 87 -18.06 -11.44 -5.82
C ARG A 87 -17.34 -10.41 -6.71
N LEU A 88 -17.64 -9.13 -6.52
CA LEU A 88 -17.01 -8.04 -7.27
C LEU A 88 -15.54 -7.87 -6.90
N ARG A 89 -15.21 -7.93 -5.61
CA ARG A 89 -13.83 -7.73 -5.13
C ARG A 89 -12.93 -8.93 -5.41
N SER A 90 -13.45 -10.16 -5.29
CA SER A 90 -12.72 -11.38 -5.62
C SER A 90 -12.30 -11.38 -7.09
N LYS A 91 -13.19 -11.06 -8.03
CA LYS A 91 -12.81 -10.96 -9.45
C LYS A 91 -11.73 -9.91 -9.68
N ARG A 92 -11.86 -8.75 -9.02
CA ARG A 92 -10.93 -7.62 -9.19
C ARG A 92 -9.55 -7.85 -8.58
N ILE A 93 -9.43 -8.70 -7.55
CA ILE A 93 -8.15 -8.96 -6.85
C ILE A 93 -7.57 -10.32 -7.19
N LEU A 94 -8.35 -11.40 -7.07
CA LEU A 94 -7.83 -12.75 -7.21
C LEU A 94 -7.43 -13.08 -8.64
N ILE A 95 -8.18 -12.60 -9.65
CA ILE A 95 -7.79 -12.84 -11.04
C ILE A 95 -6.45 -12.18 -11.35
N PRO A 96 -6.23 -10.89 -11.03
CA PRO A 96 -4.92 -10.29 -11.28
C PRO A 96 -3.79 -10.82 -10.41
N LEU A 97 -4.08 -11.24 -9.18
CA LEU A 97 -3.11 -11.92 -8.32
C LEU A 97 -2.63 -13.21 -8.96
N VAL A 98 -3.54 -14.12 -9.33
CA VAL A 98 -3.18 -15.40 -9.94
C VAL A 98 -2.52 -15.20 -11.29
N ALA A 99 -3.07 -14.31 -12.13
CA ALA A 99 -2.48 -13.97 -13.42
C ALA A 99 -1.03 -13.49 -13.28
N THR A 100 -0.75 -12.62 -12.32
CA THR A 100 0.59 -12.06 -12.09
C THR A 100 1.53 -13.09 -11.48
N ALA A 101 1.05 -13.91 -10.56
CA ALA A 101 1.82 -15.02 -10.00
C ALA A 101 2.36 -15.92 -11.12
N VAL A 102 1.47 -16.44 -11.97
CA VAL A 102 1.85 -17.41 -13.03
C VAL A 102 2.50 -16.79 -14.27
N THR A 103 2.50 -15.46 -14.39
CA THR A 103 3.15 -14.75 -15.51
C THR A 103 4.36 -13.94 -15.04
N PHE A 104 4.18 -12.71 -14.59
CA PHE A 104 5.30 -11.81 -14.27
C PHE A 104 6.19 -12.36 -13.15
N ASN A 105 5.62 -12.86 -12.06
CA ASN A 105 6.43 -13.37 -10.94
C ASN A 105 7.11 -14.70 -11.29
N ALA A 106 6.44 -15.59 -12.04
CA ALA A 106 7.06 -16.82 -12.54
C ALA A 106 8.25 -16.52 -13.45
N VAL A 107 8.10 -15.60 -14.41
CA VAL A 107 9.21 -15.15 -15.28
C VAL A 107 10.33 -14.54 -14.45
N GLU A 108 9.99 -13.69 -13.48
CA GLU A 108 10.99 -13.07 -12.62
C GLU A 108 11.79 -14.09 -11.81
N ILE A 109 11.12 -15.07 -11.18
CA ILE A 109 11.78 -16.15 -10.42
C ILE A 109 12.69 -16.96 -11.33
N TRP A 110 12.21 -17.34 -12.51
CA TRP A 110 13.00 -18.08 -13.50
C TRP A 110 14.26 -17.29 -13.89
N LEU A 111 14.13 -15.99 -14.19
CA LEU A 111 15.27 -15.12 -14.52
C LEU A 111 16.25 -14.96 -13.35
N ARG A 112 15.76 -14.77 -12.12
CA ARG A 112 16.59 -14.70 -10.90
C ARG A 112 17.38 -15.99 -10.66
N SER A 113 16.87 -17.13 -11.12
CA SER A 113 17.54 -18.43 -11.03
C SER A 113 18.48 -18.72 -12.21
N ASN A 114 18.76 -17.74 -13.08
CA ASN A 114 19.53 -17.92 -14.33
C ASN A 114 18.97 -19.05 -15.21
N GLY A 115 17.65 -19.23 -15.19
CA GLY A 115 16.94 -20.27 -15.94
C GLY A 115 16.91 -21.65 -15.29
N GLY A 116 17.35 -21.79 -14.03
CA GLY A 116 17.31 -23.04 -13.27
C GLY A 116 15.90 -23.48 -12.83
N ASP A 117 15.80 -24.71 -12.31
CA ASP A 117 14.54 -25.30 -11.84
C ASP A 117 14.23 -24.92 -10.38
N ARG A 118 13.96 -23.63 -10.16
CA ARG A 118 13.56 -23.09 -8.84
C ARG A 118 12.06 -22.77 -8.75
N LEU A 119 11.33 -22.89 -9.87
CA LEU A 119 9.92 -22.52 -9.92
C LEU A 119 9.09 -23.35 -8.95
N LEU A 120 9.23 -24.68 -8.97
CA LEU A 120 8.45 -25.54 -8.08
C LEU A 120 8.71 -25.22 -6.61
N SER A 121 9.99 -25.12 -6.20
CA SER A 121 10.34 -24.79 -4.82
C SER A 121 9.81 -23.42 -4.42
N ALA A 122 9.93 -22.40 -5.28
CA ALA A 122 9.45 -21.05 -4.99
C ALA A 122 7.92 -20.98 -4.79
N TYR A 123 7.17 -21.85 -5.48
CA TYR A 123 5.73 -21.97 -5.28
C TYR A 123 5.36 -22.71 -3.99
N LEU A 124 6.11 -23.76 -3.64
CA LEU A 124 5.91 -24.52 -2.42
C LEU A 124 6.28 -23.73 -1.16
N THR A 125 7.31 -22.89 -1.22
CA THR A 125 7.77 -22.08 -0.09
C THR A 125 7.07 -20.73 0.04
N GLY A 126 6.34 -20.28 -1.00
CA GLY A 126 5.65 -18.98 -0.98
C GLY A 126 6.45 -17.80 -1.55
N GLU A 127 7.68 -18.01 -2.03
CA GLU A 127 8.51 -16.97 -2.67
C GLU A 127 7.82 -16.31 -3.88
N TRP A 128 6.89 -17.02 -4.54
CA TRP A 128 6.09 -16.50 -5.65
C TRP A 128 5.27 -15.25 -5.31
N VAL A 129 5.01 -14.98 -4.04
CA VAL A 129 4.22 -13.83 -3.60
C VAL A 129 4.90 -12.53 -4.00
N LEU A 130 6.21 -12.40 -3.80
CA LEU A 130 6.97 -11.17 -4.06
C LEU A 130 6.19 -9.93 -3.58
N HIS A 131 5.99 -8.91 -4.43
CA HIS A 131 5.23 -7.70 -4.12
C HIS A 131 3.70 -7.91 -4.02
N LEU A 132 3.16 -9.09 -4.36
CA LEU A 132 1.72 -9.40 -4.34
C LEU A 132 1.14 -9.60 -2.94
N TRP A 133 1.99 -9.68 -1.90
CA TRP A 133 1.56 -9.81 -0.50
C TRP A 133 0.48 -8.80 -0.13
N PHE A 134 0.60 -7.58 -0.66
CA PHE A 134 -0.33 -6.49 -0.43
C PHE A 134 -1.76 -6.83 -0.88
N LEU A 135 -1.92 -7.49 -2.03
CA LEU A 135 -3.23 -7.91 -2.53
C LEU A 135 -3.87 -8.99 -1.65
N ILE A 136 -3.05 -9.92 -1.15
CA ILE A 136 -3.48 -10.98 -0.24
C ILE A 136 -4.02 -10.33 1.05
N VAL A 137 -3.25 -9.42 1.66
CA VAL A 137 -3.65 -8.74 2.90
C VAL A 137 -4.93 -7.93 2.73
N VAL A 138 -5.06 -7.13 1.65
CA VAL A 138 -6.30 -6.39 1.39
C VAL A 138 -7.48 -7.31 1.15
N PHE A 139 -7.28 -8.45 0.48
CA PHE A 139 -8.35 -9.41 0.28
C PHE A 139 -8.81 -10.05 1.59
N ILE A 140 -7.89 -10.38 2.50
CA ILE A 140 -8.22 -10.83 3.87
C ILE A 140 -9.07 -9.76 4.57
N TYR A 141 -8.68 -8.49 4.52
CA TYR A 141 -9.48 -7.43 5.13
C TYR A 141 -10.86 -7.27 4.49
N PHE A 142 -11.02 -7.52 3.19
CA PHE A 142 -12.33 -7.54 2.53
C PHE A 142 -13.20 -8.69 3.03
N LEU A 143 -12.63 -9.89 3.22
CA LEU A 143 -13.35 -11.03 3.81
C LEU A 143 -13.82 -10.71 5.23
N LEU A 144 -12.92 -10.18 6.07
CA LEU A 144 -13.24 -9.78 7.44
C LEU A 144 -14.31 -8.69 7.48
N SER A 145 -14.18 -7.66 6.64
CA SER A 145 -15.15 -6.55 6.57
C SER A 145 -16.53 -7.00 6.08
N ALA A 146 -16.58 -7.91 5.11
CA ALA A 146 -17.83 -8.52 4.64
C ALA A 146 -18.48 -9.35 5.75
N GLY A 147 -17.69 -10.10 6.52
CA GLY A 147 -18.15 -10.82 7.71
C GLY A 147 -18.73 -9.89 8.77
N VAL A 148 -18.02 -8.82 9.12
CA VAL A 148 -18.50 -7.79 10.06
C VAL A 148 -19.80 -7.15 9.56
N SER A 149 -19.87 -6.75 8.29
CA SER A 149 -21.07 -6.18 7.68
C SER A 149 -22.26 -7.15 7.71
N PHE A 150 -22.03 -8.43 7.44
CA PHE A 150 -23.05 -9.48 7.53
C PHE A 150 -23.55 -9.65 8.97
N LEU A 151 -22.65 -9.69 9.96
CA LEU A 151 -23.03 -9.82 11.37
C LEU A 151 -23.82 -8.60 11.87
N ILE A 152 -23.41 -7.39 11.48
CA ILE A 152 -24.14 -6.15 11.80
C ILE A 152 -25.56 -6.21 11.23
N ALA A 153 -25.72 -6.64 9.98
CA ALA A 153 -27.03 -6.77 9.34
C ALA A 153 -27.89 -7.89 9.97
N LYS A 154 -27.28 -9.04 10.31
CA LYS A 154 -27.98 -10.20 10.86
C LYS A 154 -28.49 -9.96 12.28
N PHE A 155 -27.70 -9.29 13.12
CA PHE A 155 -28.02 -9.06 14.52
C PHE A 155 -28.53 -7.64 14.81
N SER A 156 -28.75 -6.83 13.76
CA SER A 156 -29.14 -5.42 13.87
C SER A 156 -28.26 -4.64 14.86
N PHE A 157 -26.96 -4.95 14.85
CA PHE A 157 -26.02 -4.35 15.79
C PHE A 157 -25.90 -2.85 15.51
N SER A 158 -26.21 -2.03 16.51
CA SER A 158 -25.97 -0.59 16.46
C SER A 158 -25.13 -0.19 17.65
N ALA A 159 -24.07 0.57 17.40
CA ALA A 159 -23.27 1.15 18.47
C ALA A 159 -24.15 2.14 19.28
N PRO A 160 -24.12 2.08 20.62
CA PRO A 160 -24.74 3.09 21.47
C PRO A 160 -24.28 4.51 21.09
N PRO A 161 -25.15 5.54 21.17
CA PRO A 161 -24.80 6.90 20.75
C PRO A 161 -23.57 7.47 21.48
N VAL A 162 -23.38 7.12 22.75
CA VAL A 162 -22.21 7.54 23.55
C VAL A 162 -20.93 6.95 22.96
N ILE A 163 -20.93 5.67 22.59
CA ILE A 163 -19.79 4.99 21.97
C ILE A 163 -19.50 5.63 20.62
N ALA A 164 -20.51 5.83 19.77
CA ALA A 164 -20.35 6.47 18.48
C ALA A 164 -19.76 7.89 18.59
N LYS A 165 -20.21 8.70 19.56
CA LYS A 165 -19.65 10.03 19.85
C LYS A 165 -18.20 9.96 20.30
N MET A 166 -17.86 9.03 21.20
CA MET A 166 -16.50 8.83 21.68
C MET A 166 -15.54 8.46 20.55
N PHE A 167 -15.92 7.50 19.69
CA PHE A 167 -15.15 7.12 18.51
C PHE A 167 -14.97 8.30 17.54
N ASN A 168 -16.04 9.02 17.21
CA ASN A 168 -15.97 10.19 16.33
C ASN A 168 -15.06 11.29 16.90
N TRP A 169 -15.12 11.54 18.21
CA TRP A 169 -14.23 12.49 18.86
C TRP A 169 -12.77 12.03 18.78
N GLY A 170 -12.47 10.78 19.14
CA GLY A 170 -11.12 10.23 19.11
C GLY A 170 -10.50 10.24 17.71
N LEU A 171 -11.29 9.91 16.68
CA LEU A 171 -10.87 9.96 15.27
C LEU A 171 -10.54 11.37 14.76
N ARG A 172 -10.95 12.41 15.49
CA ARG A 172 -10.63 13.81 15.16
C ARG A 172 -9.42 14.33 15.93
N GLN A 173 -8.88 13.57 16.88
CA GLN A 173 -7.71 13.97 17.68
C GLN A 173 -6.43 13.35 17.11
N PRO A 174 -5.53 14.14 16.49
CA PRO A 174 -4.27 13.62 15.94
C PRO A 174 -3.43 12.89 16.97
N ILE A 175 -3.35 13.43 18.19
CA ILE A 175 -2.54 12.86 19.26
C ILE A 175 -3.05 11.48 19.69
N VAL A 176 -4.37 11.28 19.72
CA VAL A 176 -4.97 9.99 20.07
C VAL A 176 -4.62 8.96 19.01
N ILE A 177 -4.75 9.31 17.72
CA ILE A 177 -4.45 8.40 16.63
C ILE A 177 -2.95 8.05 16.60
N VAL A 178 -2.07 9.04 16.70
CA VAL A 178 -0.62 8.82 16.68
C VAL A 178 -0.18 7.99 17.89
N PHE A 179 -0.72 8.29 19.08
CA PHE A 179 -0.38 7.55 20.30
C PHE A 179 -0.88 6.10 20.27
N LEU A 180 -2.17 5.88 20.00
CA LEU A 180 -2.74 4.54 19.87
C LEU A 180 -2.09 3.78 18.73
N GLY A 181 -1.81 4.46 17.63
CA GLY A 181 -1.11 3.92 16.49
C GLY A 181 0.28 3.42 16.80
N ALA A 182 1.08 4.23 17.52
CA ALA A 182 2.40 3.83 18.00
C ALA A 182 2.30 2.66 19.00
N LEU A 183 1.32 2.69 19.91
CA LEU A 183 1.09 1.60 20.87
C LEU A 183 0.72 0.29 20.16
N ILE A 184 -0.13 0.33 19.14
CA ILE A 184 -0.51 -0.85 18.37
C ILE A 184 0.67 -1.37 17.55
N ALA A 185 1.55 -0.50 17.03
CA ALA A 185 2.77 -0.93 16.33
C ALA A 185 3.71 -1.75 17.23
N TYR A 186 3.70 -1.51 18.55
CA TYR A 186 4.45 -2.34 19.50
C TYR A 186 3.82 -3.72 19.75
N LEU A 187 2.53 -3.89 19.53
CA LEU A 187 1.82 -5.10 19.91
C LEU A 187 2.38 -6.35 19.20
N PRO A 188 2.62 -6.35 17.88
CA PRO A 188 3.24 -7.50 17.21
C PRO A 188 4.68 -7.78 17.68
N LEU A 189 5.48 -6.73 17.96
CA LEU A 189 6.84 -6.89 18.49
C LEU A 189 6.82 -7.55 19.89
N ALA A 190 5.95 -7.06 20.76
CA ALA A 190 5.76 -7.62 22.10
C ALA A 190 5.28 -9.07 22.05
N MET A 191 4.30 -9.37 21.19
CA MET A 191 3.82 -10.73 20.97
C MET A 191 4.90 -11.65 20.40
N GLY A 192 5.76 -11.14 19.52
CA GLY A 192 6.87 -11.88 18.94
C GLY A 192 7.95 -12.27 19.97
N LYS A 193 8.20 -11.42 20.97
CA LYS A 193 9.10 -11.74 22.10
C LYS A 193 8.51 -12.77 23.06
N LEU A 194 7.18 -12.81 23.19
CA LEU A 194 6.48 -13.73 24.10
C LEU A 194 6.14 -15.09 23.44
N THR A 195 5.91 -15.11 22.13
CA THR A 195 5.41 -16.28 21.38
C THR A 195 5.96 -16.32 19.96
N SER A 196 7.28 -16.56 19.82
CA SER A 196 7.98 -16.51 18.53
C SER A 196 7.35 -17.42 17.45
N GLY A 197 6.79 -18.57 17.84
CA GLY A 197 6.17 -19.55 16.94
C GLY A 197 4.76 -19.23 16.45
N VAL A 198 4.11 -18.15 16.90
CA VAL A 198 2.73 -17.79 16.48
C VAL A 198 2.70 -16.57 15.55
N VAL A 199 3.63 -15.63 15.75
CA VAL A 199 3.61 -14.32 15.06
C VAL A 199 4.46 -14.32 13.78
N TYR A 200 5.62 -15.00 13.81
CA TYR A 200 6.62 -14.96 12.75
C TYR A 200 6.57 -16.04 11.67
N PRO A 201 5.94 -17.21 11.85
CA PRO A 201 5.98 -18.17 10.76
C PRO A 201 5.05 -17.81 9.61
N GLU A 202 5.52 -18.08 8.39
CA GLU A 202 4.89 -17.76 7.11
C GLU A 202 3.73 -18.71 6.80
N TYR A 203 2.60 -18.59 7.50
CA TYR A 203 1.53 -19.60 7.45
C TYR A 203 0.28 -19.23 6.63
N LEU A 204 0.26 -18.14 5.87
CA LEU A 204 -0.88 -17.87 4.98
C LEU A 204 -0.44 -17.40 3.59
N PHE A 205 -0.28 -18.36 2.67
CA PHE A 205 0.04 -18.08 1.27
C PHE A 205 1.27 -17.17 1.08
N GLY A 206 2.33 -17.37 1.89
CA GLY A 206 3.56 -16.57 1.85
C GLY A 206 3.47 -15.17 2.49
N VAL A 207 2.44 -14.90 3.32
CA VAL A 207 2.32 -13.69 4.14
C VAL A 207 2.30 -14.04 5.63
N SER A 208 3.03 -13.28 6.43
CA SER A 208 3.07 -13.47 7.89
C SER A 208 1.82 -12.90 8.58
N PHE A 209 1.45 -13.50 9.71
CA PHE A 209 0.37 -12.97 10.54
C PHE A 209 0.70 -11.58 11.10
N TYR A 210 1.99 -11.33 11.36
CA TYR A 210 2.52 -10.01 11.71
C TYR A 210 2.07 -8.93 10.71
N THR A 211 2.28 -9.15 9.40
CA THR A 211 1.92 -8.17 8.36
C THR A 211 0.41 -7.88 8.34
N VAL A 212 -0.42 -8.90 8.57
CA VAL A 212 -1.89 -8.72 8.66
C VAL A 212 -2.27 -7.88 9.87
N LEU A 213 -1.61 -8.06 11.01
CA LEU A 213 -1.86 -7.26 12.21
C LEU A 213 -1.34 -5.82 12.06
N GLU A 214 -0.13 -5.65 11.55
CA GLU A 214 0.57 -4.37 11.39
C GLU A 214 -0.28 -3.35 10.62
N TYR A 215 -0.87 -3.77 9.49
CA TYR A 215 -1.63 -2.88 8.61
C TYR A 215 -3.12 -2.75 8.95
N SER A 216 -3.63 -3.60 9.84
CA SER A 216 -5.06 -3.62 10.19
C SER A 216 -5.57 -2.30 10.79
N PRO A 217 -4.81 -1.57 11.64
CA PRO A 217 -5.28 -0.31 12.23
C PRO A 217 -5.50 0.76 11.17
N PHE A 218 -4.63 0.85 10.16
CA PHE A 218 -4.78 1.80 9.06
C PHE A 218 -6.01 1.48 8.23
N PHE A 219 -6.23 0.21 7.90
CA PHE A 219 -7.43 -0.22 7.17
C PHE A 219 -8.71 0.09 7.94
N ILE A 220 -8.76 -0.25 9.23
CA ILE A 220 -9.91 0.03 10.11
C ILE A 220 -10.14 1.54 10.20
N PHE A 221 -9.08 2.33 10.39
CA PHE A 221 -9.18 3.78 10.40
C PHE A 221 -9.81 4.33 9.11
N GLY A 222 -9.37 3.83 7.96
CA GLY A 222 -9.99 4.13 6.67
C GLY A 222 -11.49 3.87 6.63
N ALA A 223 -11.91 2.67 7.07
CA ALA A 223 -13.32 2.29 7.14
C ALA A 223 -14.12 3.21 8.09
N LEU A 224 -13.52 3.55 9.23
CA LEU A 224 -14.11 4.47 10.21
C LEU A 224 -14.25 5.90 9.68
N LEU A 225 -13.30 6.40 8.88
CA LEU A 225 -13.43 7.71 8.22
C LEU A 225 -14.63 7.74 7.25
N ASN A 226 -14.92 6.62 6.57
CA ASN A 226 -16.14 6.54 5.76
C ASN A 226 -17.40 6.45 6.62
N TYR A 227 -17.32 5.81 7.80
CA TYR A 227 -18.42 5.73 8.75
C TYR A 227 -18.72 7.10 9.39
N PHE A 228 -17.70 7.92 9.67
CA PHE A 228 -17.80 9.23 10.29
C PHE A 228 -17.32 10.37 9.36
N PRO A 229 -18.18 10.91 8.47
CA PRO A 229 -17.79 11.91 7.48
C PRO A 229 -17.15 13.19 8.07
N ALA A 230 -17.59 13.61 9.26
CA ALA A 230 -17.01 14.78 9.94
C ALA A 230 -15.52 14.61 10.25
N ALA A 231 -15.06 13.38 10.53
CA ALA A 231 -13.65 13.09 10.72
C ALA A 231 -12.90 13.16 9.37
N LEU A 232 -13.48 12.60 8.29
CA LEU A 232 -12.90 12.67 6.96
C LEU A 232 -12.66 14.12 6.52
N ASP A 233 -13.63 15.01 6.73
CA ASP A 233 -13.51 16.42 6.35
C ASP A 233 -12.37 17.12 7.10
N GLU A 234 -12.19 16.83 8.38
CA GLU A 234 -11.07 17.36 9.18
C GLU A 234 -9.70 16.91 8.65
N TRP A 235 -9.59 15.64 8.24
CA TRP A 235 -8.34 15.08 7.71
C TRP A 235 -8.03 15.55 6.29
N ARG A 236 -9.06 15.80 5.47
CA ARG A 236 -8.92 16.37 4.12
C ARG A 236 -8.58 17.86 4.12
N ARG A 237 -8.73 18.57 5.24
CA ARG A 237 -8.26 19.96 5.37
C ARG A 237 -6.75 20.03 5.43
N TYR A 238 -6.18 20.72 4.46
CA TYR A 238 -4.77 21.05 4.42
C TYR A 238 -4.37 22.00 5.54
N SER A 239 -3.15 21.82 6.05
CA SER A 239 -2.51 22.72 6.99
C SER A 239 -1.00 22.70 6.74
N HIS A 240 -0.35 23.86 6.85
CA HIS A 240 1.10 23.96 6.72
C HIS A 240 1.82 23.19 7.83
N GLY A 241 1.28 23.19 9.06
CA GLY A 241 1.83 22.39 10.15
C GLY A 241 1.78 20.89 9.85
N LYS A 242 0.64 20.43 9.33
CA LYS A 242 0.44 19.06 8.83
C LYS A 242 1.50 18.66 7.79
N ALA A 243 1.70 19.50 6.78
CA ALA A 243 2.73 19.27 5.75
C ALA A 243 4.16 19.28 6.32
N LEU A 244 4.47 20.17 7.27
CA LEU A 244 5.77 20.23 7.92
C LEU A 244 6.05 18.97 8.75
N PHE A 245 5.07 18.48 9.53
CA PHE A 245 5.20 17.23 10.28
C PHE A 245 5.37 16.02 9.35
N PHE A 246 4.66 16.00 8.21
CA PHE A 246 4.86 14.97 7.18
C PHE A 246 6.31 14.98 6.67
N LEU A 247 6.82 16.15 6.25
CA LEU A 247 8.19 16.29 5.74
C LEU A 247 9.24 15.92 6.80
N ALA A 248 9.04 16.37 8.03
CA ALA A 248 9.92 16.04 9.14
C ALA A 248 9.93 14.52 9.42
N ALA A 249 8.76 13.88 9.44
CA ALA A 249 8.66 12.43 9.66
C ALA A 249 9.41 11.64 8.58
N ILE A 250 9.17 11.91 7.29
CA ILE A 250 9.79 11.16 6.19
C ILE A 250 11.30 11.43 6.06
N MET A 251 11.78 12.60 6.49
CA MET A 251 13.22 12.93 6.42
C MET A 251 13.99 12.40 7.63
N PHE A 252 13.50 12.62 8.85
CA PHE A 252 14.29 12.38 10.06
C PHE A 252 14.12 10.98 10.64
N ILE A 253 12.95 10.35 10.50
CA ILE A 253 12.71 9.03 11.12
C ILE A 253 13.60 7.95 10.49
N PRO A 254 13.69 7.79 9.16
CA PRO A 254 14.60 6.80 8.57
C PRO A 254 16.05 7.03 9.01
N ILE A 255 16.50 8.29 9.06
CA ILE A 255 17.85 8.64 9.49
C ILE A 255 18.07 8.25 10.96
N ALA A 256 17.13 8.56 11.83
CA ALA A 256 17.25 8.28 13.26
C ALA A 256 17.30 6.77 13.55
N VAL A 257 16.52 5.98 12.82
CA VAL A 257 16.50 4.52 12.93
C VAL A 257 17.82 3.92 12.43
N HIS A 258 18.29 4.28 11.24
CA HIS A 258 19.52 3.73 10.64
C HIS A 258 20.80 4.20 11.31
N LYS A 259 20.81 5.38 11.93
CA LYS A 259 21.94 5.84 12.73
C LYS A 259 21.90 5.33 14.17
N GLU A 260 20.96 4.45 14.49
CA GLU A 260 20.77 3.86 15.83
C GLU A 260 20.71 4.95 16.93
N LEU A 261 20.10 6.10 16.62
CA LEU A 261 20.02 7.23 17.57
C LEU A 261 19.10 6.93 18.76
N VAL A 262 18.33 5.85 18.67
CA VAL A 262 17.35 5.39 19.64
C VAL A 262 17.46 3.88 19.79
N SER A 263 17.03 3.33 20.93
CA SER A 263 16.98 1.88 21.11
C SER A 263 16.06 1.21 20.09
N GLU A 264 16.34 -0.04 19.73
CA GLU A 264 15.55 -0.82 18.77
C GLU A 264 14.04 -0.82 19.11
N ASN A 265 13.70 -0.97 20.39
CA ASN A 265 12.31 -0.89 20.82
C ASN A 265 11.73 0.50 20.53
N LEU A 266 12.42 1.57 20.93
CA LEU A 266 11.93 2.94 20.71
C LEU A 266 11.82 3.29 19.23
N ALA A 267 12.70 2.75 18.39
CA ALA A 267 12.66 2.89 16.93
C ALA A 267 11.32 2.40 16.35
N VAL A 268 10.79 1.27 16.84
CA VAL A 268 9.48 0.73 16.38
C VAL A 268 8.34 1.69 16.70
N GLY A 269 8.33 2.27 17.91
CA GLY A 269 7.32 3.26 18.29
C GLY A 269 7.41 4.55 17.47
N ILE A 270 8.63 5.04 17.23
CA ILE A 270 8.87 6.23 16.42
C ILE A 270 8.46 5.97 14.96
N TRP A 271 8.78 4.79 14.42
CA TRP A 271 8.35 4.39 13.08
C TRP A 271 6.82 4.33 12.98
N GLY A 272 6.15 3.69 13.94
CA GLY A 272 4.70 3.63 14.00
C GLY A 272 4.06 5.02 14.09
N ALA A 273 4.58 5.89 14.96
CA ALA A 273 4.13 7.28 15.06
C ALA A 273 4.34 8.05 13.73
N GLY A 274 5.51 7.86 13.11
CA GLY A 274 5.86 8.43 11.81
C GLY A 274 4.91 7.99 10.70
N ALA A 275 4.58 6.71 10.64
CA ALA A 275 3.64 6.15 9.69
C ALA A 275 2.24 6.78 9.84
N TRP A 276 1.76 6.98 11.07
CA TRP A 276 0.49 7.66 11.34
C TRP A 276 0.52 9.14 10.99
N ILE A 277 1.55 9.86 11.42
CA ILE A 277 1.75 11.27 11.03
C ILE A 277 1.72 11.36 9.51
N ALA A 278 2.47 10.53 8.80
CA ALA A 278 2.56 10.62 7.36
C ALA A 278 1.24 10.24 6.66
N THR A 279 0.56 9.19 7.13
CA THR A 279 -0.73 8.73 6.59
C THR A 279 -1.84 9.75 6.75
N LEU A 280 -1.95 10.38 7.92
CA LEU A 280 -2.98 11.38 8.20
C LEU A 280 -2.85 12.62 7.30
N ASN A 281 -1.62 12.95 6.90
CA ASN A 281 -1.33 14.11 6.07
C ASN A 281 -1.60 13.89 4.58
N ILE A 282 -1.57 12.64 4.12
CA ILE A 282 -1.83 12.27 2.72
C ILE A 282 -3.25 12.67 2.28
N PHE A 283 -4.26 12.47 3.12
CA PHE A 283 -5.64 12.84 2.81
C PHE A 283 -5.79 14.34 2.49
N GLY A 284 -5.12 15.22 3.25
CA GLY A 284 -5.13 16.66 3.00
C GLY A 284 -4.24 17.09 1.83
N LEU A 285 -3.07 16.45 1.67
CA LEU A 285 -2.12 16.77 0.61
C LEU A 285 -2.69 16.47 -0.78
N PHE A 286 -3.25 15.27 -0.99
CA PHE A 286 -3.85 14.89 -2.28
C PHE A 286 -5.11 15.70 -2.59
N SER A 287 -5.91 16.02 -1.58
CA SER A 287 -7.08 16.90 -1.74
C SER A 287 -6.69 18.26 -2.33
N VAL A 288 -5.64 18.90 -1.82
CA VAL A 288 -5.17 20.20 -2.34
C VAL A 288 -4.44 20.08 -3.67
N LEU A 289 -3.54 19.09 -3.83
CA LEU A 289 -2.81 18.88 -5.08
C LEU A 289 -3.77 18.69 -6.25
N LEU A 290 -4.86 17.94 -6.06
CA LEU A 290 -5.82 17.68 -7.13
C LEU A 290 -6.78 18.83 -7.38
N GLY A 291 -7.22 19.52 -6.33
CA GLY A 291 -7.98 20.75 -6.50
C GLY A 291 -7.23 21.81 -7.32
N ARG A 292 -5.89 21.80 -7.29
CA ARG A 292 -5.05 22.74 -8.05
C ARG A 292 -4.67 22.27 -9.45
N LEU A 293 -4.43 20.97 -9.64
CA LEU A 293 -3.87 20.47 -10.89
C LEU A 293 -4.92 20.13 -11.96
N ASN A 294 -6.23 20.18 -11.63
CA ASN A 294 -7.35 19.86 -12.52
C ASN A 294 -7.12 18.60 -13.38
N VAL A 295 -6.50 17.58 -12.81
CA VAL A 295 -6.10 16.38 -13.56
C VAL A 295 -7.25 15.39 -13.60
N ASP A 296 -7.40 14.71 -14.74
CA ASP A 296 -8.32 13.59 -14.86
C ASP A 296 -7.90 12.46 -13.90
N SER A 297 -8.70 12.23 -12.85
CA SER A 297 -8.44 11.21 -11.86
C SER A 297 -8.35 9.80 -12.47
N LYS A 298 -9.04 9.57 -13.60
CA LYS A 298 -9.01 8.29 -14.31
C LYS A 298 -7.65 8.03 -14.93
N PHE A 299 -6.95 9.06 -15.40
CA PHE A 299 -5.62 8.92 -15.99
C PHE A 299 -4.61 8.29 -15.03
N PHE A 300 -4.69 8.64 -13.73
CA PHE A 300 -3.83 8.05 -12.69
C PHE A 300 -4.37 6.73 -12.15
N ALA A 301 -5.68 6.63 -11.95
CA ALA A 301 -6.29 5.47 -11.29
C ALA A 301 -6.42 4.24 -12.19
N GLU A 302 -6.60 4.43 -13.50
CA GLU A 302 -6.82 3.33 -14.46
C GLU A 302 -5.57 2.44 -14.67
N PRO A 303 -4.36 2.98 -14.91
CA PRO A 303 -3.15 2.18 -15.09
C PRO A 303 -2.53 1.69 -13.77
N ALA A 304 -2.94 2.24 -12.62
CA ALA A 304 -2.33 1.98 -11.31
C ALA A 304 -2.12 0.49 -11.01
N TYR A 305 -3.11 -0.33 -11.35
CA TYR A 305 -3.05 -1.78 -11.13
C TYR A 305 -2.03 -2.44 -12.06
N THR A 306 -2.03 -2.11 -13.35
CA THR A 306 -1.06 -2.65 -14.32
C THR A 306 0.37 -2.25 -13.97
N ILE A 307 0.59 -1.00 -13.55
CA ILE A 307 1.89 -0.53 -13.05
C ILE A 307 2.33 -1.40 -11.86
N TYR A 308 1.46 -1.54 -10.86
CA TYR A 308 1.75 -2.34 -9.67
C TYR A 308 2.03 -3.82 -10.00
N LEU A 309 1.32 -4.43 -10.93
CA LEU A 309 1.54 -5.86 -11.21
C LEU A 309 2.84 -6.11 -11.97
N ALA A 310 3.19 -5.25 -12.94
CA ALA A 310 4.33 -5.47 -13.83
C ALA A 310 5.65 -4.89 -13.32
N HIS A 311 5.64 -3.88 -12.43
CA HIS A 311 6.85 -3.10 -12.15
C HIS A 311 8.02 -3.93 -11.61
N HIS A 312 7.79 -4.94 -10.78
CA HIS A 312 8.87 -5.64 -10.09
C HIS A 312 9.76 -6.45 -11.05
N LEU A 313 9.15 -7.20 -11.98
CA LEU A 313 9.84 -7.84 -13.09
C LEU A 313 10.62 -6.81 -13.93
N LEU A 314 10.03 -5.65 -14.21
CA LEU A 314 10.69 -4.61 -14.99
C LEU A 314 11.86 -3.97 -14.24
N VAL A 315 11.75 -3.75 -12.92
CA VAL A 315 12.87 -3.30 -12.07
C VAL A 315 14.02 -4.31 -12.17
N PHE A 316 13.72 -5.60 -12.09
CA PHE A 316 14.74 -6.64 -12.23
C PHE A 316 15.41 -6.63 -13.62
N VAL A 317 14.62 -6.71 -14.70
CA VAL A 317 15.15 -6.83 -16.07
C VAL A 317 15.89 -5.56 -16.53
N ILE A 318 15.26 -4.40 -16.34
CA ILE A 318 15.82 -3.12 -16.76
C ILE A 318 16.97 -2.74 -15.85
N GLY A 319 16.82 -2.91 -14.53
CA GLY A 319 17.89 -2.65 -13.57
C GLY A 319 19.13 -3.49 -13.86
N SER A 320 18.99 -4.80 -14.09
CA SER A 320 20.11 -5.69 -14.44
C SER A 320 20.87 -5.25 -15.70
N SER A 321 20.17 -4.58 -16.63
CA SER A 321 20.75 -4.08 -17.87
C SER A 321 21.43 -2.72 -17.66
N VAL A 322 20.76 -1.80 -16.96
CA VAL A 322 21.23 -0.43 -16.73
C VAL A 322 22.42 -0.38 -15.79
N LEU A 323 22.50 -1.27 -14.80
CA LEU A 323 23.65 -1.35 -13.88
C LEU A 323 24.98 -1.65 -14.57
N LYS A 324 24.96 -2.17 -15.81
CA LYS A 324 26.16 -2.43 -16.61
C LYS A 324 26.67 -1.17 -17.33
N LEU A 325 25.87 -0.11 -17.39
CA LEU A 325 26.23 1.12 -18.09
C LEU A 325 27.14 1.98 -17.20
N ALA A 326 28.22 2.51 -17.77
CA ALA A 326 29.08 3.48 -17.10
C ALA A 326 28.38 4.86 -17.04
N ALA A 327 27.47 5.03 -16.09
CA ALA A 327 26.74 6.27 -15.87
C ALA A 327 26.62 6.58 -14.37
N PRO A 328 26.48 7.86 -13.97
CA PRO A 328 26.27 8.22 -12.57
C PRO A 328 25.02 7.53 -11.98
N ILE A 329 25.11 7.11 -10.72
CA ILE A 329 24.06 6.37 -10.02
C ILE A 329 22.68 7.05 -10.07
N VAL A 330 22.64 8.37 -9.95
CA VAL A 330 21.40 9.17 -10.01
C VAL A 330 20.78 9.10 -11.40
N VAL A 331 21.62 9.13 -12.46
CA VAL A 331 21.15 9.03 -13.85
C VAL A 331 20.58 7.64 -14.11
N GLN A 332 21.25 6.59 -13.65
CA GLN A 332 20.74 5.21 -13.75
C GLN A 332 19.40 5.06 -13.03
N PHE A 333 19.29 5.56 -11.80
CA PHE A 333 18.05 5.53 -11.01
C PHE A 333 16.90 6.24 -11.73
N VAL A 334 17.09 7.50 -12.15
CA VAL A 334 16.06 8.28 -12.83
C VAL A 334 15.65 7.60 -14.13
N PHE A 335 16.63 7.09 -14.90
CA PHE A 335 16.36 6.38 -16.14
C PHE A 335 15.49 5.14 -15.91
N ILE A 336 15.82 4.29 -14.93
CA ILE A 336 15.05 3.10 -14.60
C ILE A 336 13.61 3.46 -14.18
N VAL A 337 13.43 4.47 -13.33
CA VAL A 337 12.08 4.89 -12.90
C VAL A 337 11.25 5.38 -14.10
N VAL A 338 11.81 6.27 -14.91
CA VAL A 338 11.10 6.87 -16.06
C VAL A 338 10.75 5.81 -17.10
N ILE A 339 11.68 4.91 -17.43
CA ILE A 339 11.45 3.90 -18.46
C ILE A 339 10.42 2.86 -18.00
N ILE A 340 10.42 2.46 -16.72
CA ILE A 340 9.42 1.52 -16.18
C ILE A 340 8.03 2.15 -16.19
N LEU A 341 7.89 3.39 -15.72
CA LEU A 341 6.63 4.11 -15.77
C LEU A 341 6.16 4.29 -17.22
N GLY A 342 7.05 4.65 -18.14
CA GLY A 342 6.73 4.78 -19.57
C GLY A 342 6.23 3.46 -20.18
N ILE A 343 6.98 2.37 -19.99
CA ILE A 343 6.63 1.04 -20.51
C ILE A 343 5.28 0.56 -19.94
N THR A 344 5.07 0.70 -18.63
CA THR A 344 3.82 0.25 -17.99
C THR A 344 2.61 1.07 -18.43
N LEU A 345 2.77 2.38 -18.62
CA LEU A 345 1.71 3.24 -19.16
C LEU A 345 1.37 2.88 -20.62
N VAL A 346 2.39 2.72 -21.46
CA VAL A 346 2.21 2.31 -22.87
C VAL A 346 1.54 0.95 -22.95
N PHE A 347 2.05 -0.04 -22.19
CA PHE A 347 1.46 -1.37 -22.09
C PHE A 347 0.00 -1.31 -21.64
N HIS A 348 -0.31 -0.47 -20.65
CA HIS A 348 -1.68 -0.33 -20.18
C HIS A 348 -2.62 0.24 -21.25
N PHE A 349 -2.30 1.42 -21.80
CA PHE A 349 -3.22 2.15 -22.68
C PHE A 349 -3.32 1.55 -24.08
N HIS A 350 -2.25 0.95 -24.60
CA HIS A 350 -2.23 0.39 -25.94
C HIS A 350 -2.54 -1.11 -25.99
N VAL A 351 -2.31 -1.86 -24.92
CA VAL A 351 -2.47 -3.32 -24.91
C VAL A 351 -3.55 -3.76 -23.92
N VAL A 352 -3.32 -3.58 -22.62
CA VAL A 352 -4.21 -4.09 -21.56
C VAL A 352 -5.63 -3.53 -21.70
N ARG A 353 -5.76 -2.22 -21.93
CA ARG A 353 -7.07 -1.59 -22.09
C ARG A 353 -7.80 -2.09 -23.34
N ARG A 354 -7.11 -2.49 -24.41
CA ARG A 354 -7.76 -2.85 -25.68
C ARG A 354 -8.23 -4.31 -25.73
N ILE A 355 -7.58 -5.20 -24.99
CA ILE A 355 -7.86 -6.64 -25.02
C ILE A 355 -8.67 -7.03 -23.77
N PRO A 356 -9.94 -7.47 -23.89
CA PRO A 356 -10.80 -7.77 -22.74
C PRO A 356 -10.19 -8.77 -21.75
N PHE A 357 -9.53 -9.81 -22.28
CA PHE A 357 -8.85 -10.82 -21.48
C PHE A 357 -7.71 -10.21 -20.63
N LEU A 358 -6.85 -9.39 -21.23
CA LEU A 358 -5.77 -8.71 -20.51
C LEU A 358 -6.29 -7.66 -19.53
N ARG A 359 -7.38 -6.98 -19.86
CA ARG A 359 -8.04 -6.04 -18.94
C ARG A 359 -8.54 -6.77 -17.67
N LEU A 360 -9.10 -7.95 -17.83
CA LEU A 360 -9.51 -8.78 -16.71
C LEU A 360 -8.30 -9.26 -15.89
N MET A 361 -7.24 -9.73 -16.57
CA MET A 361 -6.01 -10.22 -15.92
C MET A 361 -5.20 -9.12 -15.22
N TYR A 362 -5.07 -7.92 -15.78
CA TYR A 362 -4.11 -6.92 -15.29
C TYR A 362 -4.75 -5.59 -14.85
N ASN A 363 -6.09 -5.52 -14.84
CA ASN A 363 -6.88 -4.41 -14.28
C ASN A 363 -8.13 -4.89 -13.51
N GLY A 364 -8.46 -6.19 -13.54
CA GLY A 364 -9.60 -6.74 -12.82
C GLY A 364 -10.96 -6.20 -13.30
N LYS A 365 -11.04 -5.74 -14.55
CA LYS A 365 -12.22 -5.10 -15.15
C LYS A 365 -12.64 -5.74 -16.46
#